data_AF-M1CL90-F1
#
_entry.id   AF-M1CL90-F1
#
_cell.length_a   1.000
_cell.length_b   1.000
_cell.length_c   1.000
_cell.angle_alpha   90.00
_cell.angle_beta   90.00
_cell.angle_gamma   90.00
#
_symmetry.space_group_name_H-M   'P 1'
#
loop_
_entity.id
_entity.type
_entity.pdbx_description
1 polymer ?
#
loop_
_entity_poly.entity_id
_entity_poly.type
_entity_poly.pdbx_seq_one_letter_code
_entity_poly.pdbx_strand_id
1 'polypeptide(L)'
;MFNFDQVSNKFKELNSSESNEMNLLNFDFVSVDDWDFNVEEIEPLMNLTQPQKLAQRENDCTSLIKSSSSRLDRPMWDFSHQQSQLPSSFKILKDYDTTRLIKRSKTEQNIIISNECIKEHNGSMLSTDEILRLGAEKFIQSFTIRGDQEPYMFSHPFASSFLGLPEEDTRNVALVENLLASAEKVGQKQFDRARRILNECDKLCSNTGNAIQRLVYYFSQALHERIDRETGRDSSKGIEMKRLVQHIEHSLMNLNLTMIAAHQNIPLSQVTQFTAVQAIIDHVGESKKVHIIDLKIGSGMQWTILMQALVTHQFESESESIKHLKITALCTKLRHKIEETRQRLMDFAKSLNLPFSFNIVMVKDMTELKQEDFEIDNEESIAIFAQYILMWMLARPDKLDSLMRVIKGINPRAMIVIEVEANHNSPVFVDRFVEALFFYGAFFDSLEDCMKNDERNRTATELEHLSQGIRSIVATEGEERTIRHVKVDVWRAFFARYGMEEMELSMSSLYQANLVLKNFACGSCCTLEMNKNCLLIGWKGTPLNSLSAWKFS
;
A
#
# COMPACT_ATOMS: atom_id res chain seq x y z
N MET A 1 -12.93 -24.72 12.79
CA MET A 1 -13.39 -23.67 11.81
C MET A 1 -13.21 -22.28 12.41
N PHE A 2 -12.55 -21.34 11.71
CA PHE A 2 -12.27 -19.99 12.23
C PHE A 2 -13.51 -19.10 12.21
N ASN A 3 -14.04 -18.73 13.38
CA ASN A 3 -15.16 -17.79 13.47
C ASN A 3 -14.63 -16.35 13.54
N PHE A 4 -14.57 -15.69 12.38
CA PHE A 4 -14.10 -14.31 12.22
C PHE A 4 -14.89 -13.32 13.08
N ASP A 5 -16.21 -13.49 13.18
CA ASP A 5 -17.08 -12.59 13.94
C ASP A 5 -16.74 -12.63 15.43
N GLN A 6 -16.37 -13.80 15.96
CA GLN A 6 -15.94 -13.93 17.35
C GLN A 6 -14.61 -13.21 17.63
N VAL A 7 -13.62 -13.31 16.73
CA VAL A 7 -12.33 -12.62 16.89
C VAL A 7 -12.51 -11.12 16.73
N SER A 8 -13.27 -10.69 15.72
CA SER A 8 -13.59 -9.28 15.46
C SER A 8 -14.38 -8.65 16.61
N ASN A 9 -15.40 -9.34 17.14
CA ASN A 9 -16.22 -8.83 18.25
C ASN A 9 -15.45 -8.80 19.56
N LYS A 10 -14.69 -9.85 19.91
CA LYS A 10 -13.86 -9.86 21.12
C LYS A 10 -12.74 -8.83 21.06
N PHE A 11 -12.19 -8.59 19.86
CA PHE A 11 -11.22 -7.52 19.63
C PHE A 11 -11.86 -6.13 19.76
N LYS A 12 -13.10 -5.93 19.29
CA LYS A 12 -13.85 -4.69 19.49
C LYS A 12 -14.15 -4.43 20.96
N GLU A 13 -14.62 -5.45 21.70
CA GLU A 13 -14.94 -5.35 23.14
C GLU A 13 -13.72 -4.96 23.99
N LEU A 14 -12.56 -5.55 23.71
CA LEU A 14 -11.32 -5.19 24.40
C LEU A 14 -10.87 -3.76 24.10
N ASN A 15 -11.17 -3.25 22.90
CA ASN A 15 -10.82 -1.90 22.48
C ASN A 15 -11.91 -0.84 22.80
N SER A 16 -13.14 -1.23 23.14
CA SER A 16 -14.22 -0.31 23.55
C SER A 16 -14.22 0.02 25.05
N SER A 17 -13.26 -0.53 25.82
CA SER A 17 -13.18 -0.38 27.27
C SER A 17 -12.68 0.99 27.78
N GLU A 18 -12.56 1.99 26.91
CA GLU A 18 -12.33 3.40 27.32
C GLU A 18 -13.62 4.17 27.68
N SER A 19 -14.80 3.51 27.72
CA SER A 19 -15.99 4.13 28.32
C SER A 19 -16.96 3.14 28.98
N ASN A 20 -16.98 3.20 30.31
CA ASN A 20 -18.01 2.75 31.26
C ASN A 20 -18.26 1.24 31.49
N GLU A 21 -17.98 0.86 32.75
CA GLU A 21 -18.53 -0.20 33.61
C GLU A 21 -18.69 -1.64 33.09
N MET A 22 -17.98 -2.55 33.78
CA MET A 22 -18.14 -3.99 33.75
C MET A 22 -19.60 -4.43 33.88
N ASN A 23 -20.06 -5.24 32.92
CA ASN A 23 -20.98 -6.34 33.19
C ASN A 23 -20.51 -7.58 32.43
N LEU A 24 -19.86 -8.48 33.16
CA LEU A 24 -19.76 -9.89 32.79
C LEU A 24 -21.17 -10.49 32.89
N LEU A 25 -21.64 -11.21 31.86
CA LEU A 25 -22.29 -12.53 31.97
C LEU A 25 -22.85 -13.01 30.60
N ASN A 26 -22.50 -14.27 30.30
CA ASN A 26 -23.19 -15.30 29.50
C ASN A 26 -23.99 -14.93 28.25
N PHE A 27 -23.59 -15.45 27.07
CA PHE A 27 -24.56 -15.87 26.05
C PHE A 27 -24.16 -17.13 25.28
N ASP A 28 -25.10 -18.08 25.29
CA ASP A 28 -25.20 -19.27 24.45
C ASP A 28 -25.61 -18.93 23.00
N PHE A 29 -25.41 -19.88 22.10
CA PHE A 29 -25.58 -19.81 20.64
C PHE A 29 -27.05 -19.60 20.13
N VAL A 30 -27.18 -18.72 19.11
CA VAL A 30 -28.19 -18.62 18.00
C VAL A 30 -29.66 -18.23 18.30
N SER A 31 -30.16 -17.12 17.71
CA SER A 31 -31.24 -17.05 16.67
C SER A 31 -31.68 -15.59 16.37
N VAL A 32 -32.12 -15.39 15.12
CA VAL A 32 -32.65 -14.17 14.47
C VAL A 32 -34.07 -13.82 14.96
N ASP A 33 -34.35 -12.55 15.26
CA ASP A 33 -35.50 -11.75 14.75
C ASP A 33 -35.66 -10.39 15.47
N ASP A 34 -35.97 -9.38 14.64
CA ASP A 34 -36.43 -8.00 14.88
C ASP A 34 -35.55 -7.03 15.67
N TRP A 35 -35.68 -5.74 15.35
CA TRP A 35 -35.69 -4.52 16.18
C TRP A 35 -35.32 -3.31 15.30
N ASP A 36 -36.36 -2.73 14.70
CA ASP A 36 -36.42 -1.34 14.21
C ASP A 36 -36.04 -0.35 15.32
N PHE A 37 -35.34 0.75 15.00
CA PHE A 37 -35.61 2.07 15.57
C PHE A 37 -34.93 3.20 14.75
N ASN A 38 -35.78 4.06 14.17
CA ASN A 38 -35.49 5.45 13.79
C ASN A 38 -35.09 6.28 15.02
N VAL A 39 -34.19 7.28 14.88
CA VAL A 39 -34.39 8.69 15.34
C VAL A 39 -33.38 9.64 14.64
N GLU A 40 -33.98 10.58 13.90
CA GLU A 40 -33.71 12.00 13.59
C GLU A 40 -32.40 12.75 13.99
N GLU A 41 -31.88 13.45 12.95
CA GLU A 41 -31.41 14.84 12.83
C GLU A 41 -31.10 15.72 14.06
N ILE A 42 -29.90 16.33 14.05
CA ILE A 42 -29.68 17.72 14.52
C ILE A 42 -28.68 18.44 13.58
N GLU A 43 -29.13 19.54 12.98
CA GLU A 43 -28.34 20.54 12.23
C GLU A 43 -27.86 21.72 13.12
N PRO A 44 -26.96 22.61 12.62
CA PRO A 44 -25.96 23.32 13.42
C PRO A 44 -26.29 24.80 13.73
N LEU A 45 -25.58 25.38 14.70
CA LEU A 45 -25.60 26.82 14.99
C LEU A 45 -24.29 27.51 14.56
N MET A 46 -24.41 28.38 13.55
CA MET A 46 -23.49 29.49 13.27
C MET A 46 -23.69 30.63 14.28
N ASN A 47 -22.63 31.39 14.62
CA ASN A 47 -22.52 32.81 14.22
C ASN A 47 -21.24 33.53 14.68
N LEU A 48 -20.60 34.17 13.68
CA LEU A 48 -20.13 35.56 13.58
C LEU A 48 -19.27 36.18 14.71
N THR A 49 -18.06 36.63 14.34
CA THR A 49 -17.71 38.08 14.25
C THR A 49 -16.34 38.32 13.58
N GLN A 50 -16.30 39.24 12.62
CA GLN A 50 -15.10 39.91 12.06
C GLN A 50 -15.03 41.36 12.62
N PRO A 51 -14.15 42.27 12.16
CA PRO A 51 -12.68 42.29 12.23
C PRO A 51 -12.17 43.63 12.81
N GLN A 52 -10.88 43.75 13.14
CA GLN A 52 -10.24 45.07 13.37
C GLN A 52 -9.03 45.27 12.46
N LYS A 53 -9.10 46.37 11.69
CA LYS A 53 -8.04 46.99 10.91
C LYS A 53 -7.07 47.73 11.85
N LEU A 54 -5.78 47.73 11.50
CA LEU A 54 -4.86 48.82 11.85
C LEU A 54 -3.85 49.02 10.72
N ALA A 55 -3.65 50.28 10.38
CA ALA A 55 -2.98 50.78 9.19
C ALA A 55 -1.49 51.08 9.42
N GLN A 56 -0.75 51.03 8.31
CA GLN A 56 0.37 51.88 7.90
C GLN A 56 1.60 52.04 8.82
N ARG A 57 2.76 51.71 8.25
CA ARG A 57 3.87 52.66 8.08
C ARG A 57 4.81 52.23 6.96
N GLU A 58 4.84 53.05 5.91
CA GLU A 58 5.91 53.13 4.92
C GLU A 58 7.19 53.65 5.58
N ASN A 59 8.35 53.19 5.11
CA ASN A 59 9.53 54.04 4.96
C ASN A 59 10.51 53.39 3.99
N ASP A 60 10.91 54.20 3.01
CA ASP A 60 11.88 53.97 1.96
C ASP A 60 13.28 53.62 2.49
N CYS A 61 14.00 52.80 1.72
CA CYS A 61 15.44 52.95 1.52
C CYS A 61 15.83 52.40 0.15
N THR A 62 16.02 53.31 -0.80
CA THR A 62 16.72 53.11 -2.06
C THR A 62 18.24 53.15 -1.83
N SER A 63 19.00 52.27 -2.47
CA SER A 63 20.06 52.62 -3.42
C SER A 63 21.09 51.51 -3.66
N LEU A 64 21.66 51.55 -4.87
CA LEU A 64 22.92 50.95 -5.34
C LEU A 64 22.90 49.53 -5.91
N ILE A 65 22.52 49.41 -7.19
CA ILE A 65 23.18 48.46 -8.11
C ILE A 65 23.75 49.24 -9.29
N LYS A 66 25.08 49.18 -9.43
CA LYS A 66 25.85 49.69 -10.57
C LYS A 66 25.76 48.72 -11.74
N SER A 67 25.60 49.32 -12.91
CA SER A 67 25.67 48.74 -14.24
C SER A 67 27.08 48.25 -14.62
N SER A 68 27.14 47.19 -15.41
CA SER A 68 28.12 47.05 -16.49
C SER A 68 27.56 46.11 -17.56
N SER A 69 27.70 46.54 -18.82
CA SER A 69 27.09 45.96 -20.01
C SER A 69 28.10 45.18 -20.84
N SER A 70 27.53 44.26 -21.63
CA SER A 70 27.98 43.77 -22.95
C SER A 70 29.32 43.03 -23.09
N ARG A 71 29.23 41.81 -23.63
CA ARG A 71 29.57 41.53 -25.04
C ARG A 71 28.87 40.27 -25.53
N LEU A 72 28.43 40.38 -26.78
CA LEU A 72 27.72 39.39 -27.59
C LEU A 72 28.69 38.34 -28.10
N ASP A 73 28.27 37.08 -28.10
CA ASP A 73 28.65 36.10 -29.12
C ASP A 73 27.48 35.12 -29.32
N ARG A 74 26.93 35.09 -30.55
CA ARG A 74 25.96 34.08 -31.01
C ARG A 74 26.73 32.86 -31.52
N PRO A 75 26.24 31.64 -31.25
CA PRO A 75 26.42 30.54 -32.19
C PRO A 75 25.08 30.15 -32.82
N MET A 76 25.03 30.38 -34.13
CA MET A 76 24.58 29.47 -35.19
C MET A 76 23.57 28.37 -34.79
N TRP A 77 22.35 28.50 -35.33
CA TRP A 77 21.28 27.51 -35.23
C TRP A 77 21.68 26.25 -36.01
N ASP A 78 22.00 25.19 -35.29
CA ASP A 78 22.09 23.86 -35.87
C ASP A 78 20.68 23.27 -35.90
N PHE A 79 20.05 23.25 -37.08
CA PHE A 79 18.78 22.57 -37.30
C PHE A 79 19.04 21.07 -37.39
N SER A 80 19.36 20.44 -36.26
CA SER A 80 19.30 18.98 -36.15
C SER A 80 17.83 18.57 -36.08
N HIS A 81 17.38 17.82 -37.09
CA HIS A 81 16.07 17.17 -37.12
C HIS A 81 15.69 16.56 -35.77
N GLN A 82 14.57 17.03 -35.20
CA GLN A 82 13.93 16.40 -34.05
C GLN A 82 13.33 15.07 -34.52
N GLN A 83 14.15 14.02 -34.55
CA GLN A 83 13.66 12.65 -34.65
C GLN A 83 12.71 12.43 -33.46
N SER A 84 11.46 12.02 -33.73
CA SER A 84 10.45 11.79 -32.69
C SER A 84 10.91 10.68 -31.76
N GLN A 85 11.60 11.04 -30.68
CA GLN A 85 12.01 10.09 -29.65
C GLN A 85 10.75 9.61 -28.92
N LEU A 86 10.60 8.29 -28.83
CA LEU A 86 9.56 7.64 -28.03
C LEU A 86 9.60 8.16 -26.58
N PRO A 87 8.45 8.23 -25.88
CA PRO A 87 8.44 8.69 -24.50
C PRO A 87 9.28 7.76 -23.62
N SER A 88 9.86 8.29 -22.55
CA SER A 88 10.71 7.53 -21.63
C SER A 88 9.97 6.31 -21.04
N SER A 89 8.66 6.46 -20.85
CA SER A 89 7.74 5.41 -20.37
C SER A 89 7.29 4.39 -21.43
N PHE A 90 7.72 4.48 -22.69
CA PHE A 90 7.15 3.66 -23.77
C PHE A 90 7.22 2.16 -23.49
N LYS A 91 8.36 1.68 -22.98
CA LYS A 91 8.55 0.25 -22.68
C LYS A 91 7.62 -0.21 -21.57
N ILE A 92 7.58 0.51 -20.45
CA ILE A 92 6.75 0.13 -19.31
C ILE A 92 5.26 0.17 -19.66
N LEU A 93 4.79 1.19 -20.38
CA LEU A 93 3.39 1.28 -20.82
C LEU A 93 3.01 0.14 -21.79
N LYS A 94 3.90 -0.19 -22.73
CA LYS A 94 3.69 -1.31 -23.65
C LYS A 94 3.65 -2.66 -22.92
N ASP A 95 4.53 -2.85 -21.93
CA ASP A 95 4.55 -4.06 -21.11
C ASP A 95 3.27 -4.16 -20.25
N TYR A 96 2.72 -3.05 -19.77
CA TYR A 96 1.42 -3.02 -19.09
C TYR A 96 0.27 -3.52 -19.98
N ASP A 97 0.23 -3.09 -21.25
CA ASP A 97 -0.80 -3.55 -22.21
C ASP A 97 -0.64 -5.04 -22.58
N THR A 98 0.59 -5.49 -22.84
CA THR A 98 0.85 -6.87 -23.28
C THR A 98 0.79 -7.90 -22.16
N THR A 99 1.31 -7.59 -20.97
CA THR A 99 1.39 -8.54 -19.86
C THR A 99 0.01 -8.93 -19.33
N ARG A 100 -0.97 -8.01 -19.35
CA ARG A 100 -2.35 -8.28 -18.92
C ARG A 100 -3.18 -9.03 -19.97
N LEU A 101 -2.96 -8.79 -21.27
CA LEU A 101 -3.63 -9.54 -22.34
C LEU A 101 -3.16 -11.00 -22.38
N ILE A 102 -1.85 -11.22 -22.22
CA ILE A 102 -1.27 -12.57 -22.12
C ILE A 102 -1.66 -13.25 -20.81
N LYS A 103 -1.72 -12.50 -19.69
CA LYS A 103 -2.25 -13.05 -18.44
C LYS A 103 -3.71 -13.43 -18.60
N ARG A 104 -4.61 -12.56 -19.11
CA ARG A 104 -6.02 -12.90 -19.42
C ARG A 104 -6.18 -14.20 -20.21
N SER A 105 -5.30 -14.46 -21.18
CA SER A 105 -5.33 -15.70 -21.99
C SER A 105 -4.69 -16.92 -21.31
N LYS A 106 -3.84 -16.74 -20.28
CA LYS A 106 -3.20 -17.82 -19.51
C LYS A 106 -3.92 -18.12 -18.20
N THR A 107 -4.68 -17.17 -17.65
CA THR A 107 -5.48 -17.38 -16.43
C THR A 107 -6.56 -18.45 -16.63
N GLU A 108 -7.03 -18.69 -17.85
CA GLU A 108 -7.98 -19.79 -18.14
C GLU A 108 -7.44 -21.20 -17.78
N GLN A 109 -6.13 -21.37 -17.55
CA GLN A 109 -5.54 -22.69 -17.30
C GLN A 109 -5.02 -22.94 -15.87
N ASN A 110 -4.88 -21.93 -15.00
CA ASN A 110 -4.29 -22.10 -13.66
C ASN A 110 -5.02 -21.38 -12.51
N ILE A 111 -6.27 -20.93 -12.71
CA ILE A 111 -7.08 -20.34 -11.63
C ILE A 111 -7.61 -21.45 -10.71
N ILE A 112 -7.22 -21.41 -9.43
CA ILE A 112 -8.05 -21.95 -8.34
C ILE A 112 -8.94 -20.80 -7.87
N ILE A 113 -10.14 -20.75 -8.45
CA ILE A 113 -11.30 -19.90 -8.14
C ILE A 113 -11.07 -18.37 -8.22
N SER A 114 -11.35 -17.80 -9.39
CA SER A 114 -11.88 -16.44 -9.53
C SER A 114 -13.06 -16.54 -10.50
N ASN A 115 -14.28 -16.61 -9.95
CA ASN A 115 -15.45 -16.29 -10.74
C ASN A 115 -15.29 -14.84 -11.21
N GLU A 116 -15.45 -14.60 -12.51
CA GLU A 116 -15.43 -13.25 -13.08
C GLU A 116 -16.27 -12.32 -12.20
N CYS A 117 -15.77 -11.11 -11.96
CA CYS A 117 -16.51 -10.02 -11.32
C CYS A 117 -17.61 -9.62 -12.33
N ILE A 118 -18.71 -10.40 -12.40
CA ILE A 118 -19.84 -10.19 -13.31
C ILE A 118 -20.57 -8.94 -12.82
N LYS A 119 -20.27 -7.79 -13.42
CA LYS A 119 -21.20 -6.67 -13.42
C LYS A 119 -22.24 -6.96 -14.52
N GLU A 120 -23.53 -6.91 -14.17
CA GLU A 120 -24.60 -6.82 -15.17
C GLU A 120 -24.41 -5.50 -15.95
N HIS A 121 -23.70 -5.56 -17.07
CA HIS A 121 -23.35 -4.40 -17.86
C HIS A 121 -24.49 -4.04 -18.83
N ASN A 122 -25.42 -3.21 -18.35
CA ASN A 122 -26.25 -2.38 -19.24
C ASN A 122 -25.43 -1.13 -19.63
N GLY A 123 -24.79 -1.14 -20.81
CA GLY A 123 -24.23 0.05 -21.50
C GLY A 123 -23.20 0.89 -20.71
N SER A 124 -22.36 0.25 -19.90
CA SER A 124 -21.69 0.85 -18.74
C SER A 124 -20.44 1.69 -19.01
N MET A 125 -20.23 2.68 -18.12
CA MET A 125 -18.98 3.39 -17.83
C MET A 125 -17.77 2.44 -17.73
N LEU A 126 -16.62 2.88 -18.24
CA LEU A 126 -15.37 2.09 -18.22
C LEU A 126 -14.83 1.90 -16.80
N SER A 127 -14.12 0.80 -16.58
CA SER A 127 -13.39 0.58 -15.32
C SER A 127 -12.18 1.51 -15.20
N THR A 128 -11.73 1.74 -13.96
CA THR A 128 -10.51 2.53 -13.68
C THR A 128 -9.30 2.03 -14.45
N ASP A 129 -9.13 0.71 -14.55
CA ASP A 129 -8.04 0.10 -15.31
C ASP A 129 -8.14 0.36 -16.81
N GLU A 130 -9.33 0.28 -17.40
CA GLU A 130 -9.56 0.57 -18.82
C GLU A 130 -9.28 2.04 -19.14
N ILE A 131 -9.72 2.96 -18.28
CA ILE A 131 -9.45 4.39 -18.44
C ILE A 131 -7.93 4.66 -18.37
N LEU A 132 -7.22 4.05 -17.41
CA LEU A 132 -5.77 4.21 -17.27
C LEU A 132 -5.03 3.74 -18.52
N ARG A 133 -5.42 2.58 -19.07
CA ARG A 133 -4.83 2.03 -20.31
C ARG A 133 -5.13 2.90 -21.52
N LEU A 134 -6.37 3.32 -21.71
CA LEU A 134 -6.74 4.20 -22.82
C LEU A 134 -6.01 5.55 -22.74
N GLY A 135 -5.85 6.11 -21.53
CA GLY A 135 -5.06 7.31 -21.31
C GLY A 135 -3.57 7.13 -21.65
N ALA A 136 -3.00 5.99 -21.28
CA ALA A 136 -1.64 5.61 -21.65
C ALA A 136 -1.46 5.41 -23.16
N GLU A 137 -2.41 4.75 -23.82
CA GLU A 137 -2.39 4.54 -25.27
C GLU A 137 -2.45 5.88 -26.00
N LYS A 138 -3.37 6.77 -25.63
CA LYS A 138 -3.45 8.13 -26.19
C LYS A 138 -2.16 8.92 -25.98
N PHE A 139 -1.60 8.84 -24.77
CA PHE A 139 -0.33 9.47 -24.46
C PHE A 139 0.77 8.99 -25.42
N ILE A 140 0.92 7.68 -25.65
CA ILE A 140 1.88 7.12 -26.61
C ILE A 140 1.61 7.63 -28.04
N GLN A 141 0.37 7.57 -28.50
CA GLN A 141 -0.01 8.02 -29.85
C GLN A 141 0.34 9.49 -30.09
N SER A 142 0.19 10.35 -29.08
CA SER A 142 0.53 11.78 -29.15
C SER A 142 2.02 12.08 -29.37
N PHE A 143 2.91 11.10 -29.16
CA PHE A 143 4.35 11.18 -29.44
C PHE A 143 4.68 10.66 -30.83
N THR A 144 3.99 9.62 -31.29
CA THR A 144 4.21 9.02 -32.62
C THR A 144 3.73 9.92 -33.75
N ILE A 145 2.62 10.66 -33.55
CA ILE A 145 2.04 11.57 -34.56
C ILE A 145 2.89 12.84 -34.76
N ARG A 146 3.84 13.14 -33.86
CA ARG A 146 4.72 14.33 -33.94
C ARG A 146 5.98 14.13 -34.78
N GLY A 147 6.22 12.94 -35.34
CA GLY A 147 7.24 12.70 -36.38
C GLY A 147 6.62 12.81 -37.77
N ASP A 148 7.33 13.40 -38.73
CA ASP A 148 6.91 13.64 -40.12
C ASP A 148 6.51 12.37 -40.91
N GLN A 149 5.37 11.77 -40.58
CA GLN A 149 4.67 10.82 -41.43
C GLN A 149 3.18 11.13 -41.40
N GLU A 150 2.64 11.33 -42.60
CA GLU A 150 1.21 11.45 -42.92
C GLU A 150 0.32 10.50 -42.11
N PRO A 151 -0.95 10.89 -41.86
CA PRO A 151 -1.82 10.25 -40.88
C PRO A 151 -2.27 8.86 -41.36
N TYR A 152 -1.50 7.82 -41.02
CA TYR A 152 -2.00 6.44 -41.04
C TYR A 152 -2.92 6.21 -39.84
N MET A 153 -4.07 6.87 -39.85
CA MET A 153 -5.15 6.73 -38.86
C MET A 153 -5.85 5.36 -38.92
N PHE A 154 -5.30 4.37 -39.64
CA PHE A 154 -6.03 3.16 -40.05
C PHE A 154 -5.30 1.82 -39.87
N SER A 155 -4.30 1.72 -38.99
CA SER A 155 -3.63 0.42 -38.77
C SER A 155 -3.38 0.05 -37.30
N HIS A 156 -4.19 0.58 -36.37
CA HIS A 156 -4.29 0.02 -35.02
C HIS A 156 -5.72 -0.45 -34.77
N PRO A 157 -5.95 -1.67 -34.24
CA PRO A 157 -7.30 -2.26 -34.11
C PRO A 157 -8.26 -1.47 -33.19
N PHE A 158 -7.81 -0.38 -32.57
CA PHE A 158 -8.59 0.44 -31.63
C PHE A 158 -8.59 1.95 -31.95
N ALA A 159 -8.03 2.42 -33.07
CA ALA A 159 -8.13 3.84 -33.45
C ALA A 159 -9.60 4.28 -33.66
N SER A 160 -10.50 3.33 -33.93
CA SER A 160 -11.95 3.52 -34.02
C SER A 160 -12.69 3.49 -32.67
N SER A 161 -12.02 3.20 -31.55
CA SER A 161 -12.66 2.93 -30.25
C SER A 161 -13.04 4.17 -29.43
N PHE A 162 -12.64 5.36 -29.87
CA PHE A 162 -12.93 6.61 -29.15
C PHE A 162 -14.24 7.29 -29.59
N LEU A 163 -14.83 6.87 -30.71
CA LEU A 163 -16.14 7.35 -31.17
C LEU A 163 -17.24 6.55 -30.47
N GLY A 164 -17.72 7.07 -29.33
CA GLY A 164 -18.87 6.49 -28.60
C GLY A 164 -18.66 6.26 -27.10
N LEU A 165 -17.54 6.68 -26.52
CA LEU A 165 -17.38 6.67 -25.07
C LEU A 165 -18.33 7.69 -24.41
N PRO A 166 -18.84 7.40 -23.19
CA PRO A 166 -19.48 8.41 -22.36
C PRO A 166 -18.60 9.66 -22.21
N GLU A 167 -19.23 10.83 -22.08
CA GLU A 167 -18.51 12.11 -21.93
C GLU A 167 -17.54 12.07 -20.74
N GLU A 168 -17.99 11.48 -19.62
CA GLU A 168 -17.18 11.34 -18.41
C GLU A 168 -15.93 10.48 -18.64
N ASP A 169 -16.07 9.33 -19.30
CA ASP A 169 -14.93 8.46 -19.64
C ASP A 169 -13.95 9.17 -20.56
N THR A 170 -14.45 9.95 -21.52
CA THR A 170 -13.60 10.75 -22.41
C THR A 170 -12.79 11.78 -21.62
N ARG A 171 -13.40 12.45 -20.63
CA ARG A 171 -12.71 13.40 -19.73
C ARG A 171 -11.69 12.69 -18.84
N ASN A 172 -12.04 11.55 -18.27
CA ASN A 172 -11.15 10.76 -17.42
C ASN A 172 -9.92 10.23 -18.20
N VAL A 173 -10.11 9.78 -19.44
CA VAL A 173 -9.00 9.38 -20.32
C VAL A 173 -8.06 10.55 -20.61
N ALA A 174 -8.62 11.73 -20.91
CA ALA A 174 -7.82 12.95 -21.14
C ALA A 174 -7.06 13.41 -19.88
N LEU A 175 -7.66 13.23 -18.68
CA LEU A 175 -6.99 13.48 -17.41
C LEU A 175 -5.73 12.63 -17.24
N VAL A 176 -5.84 11.31 -17.50
CA VAL A 176 -4.70 10.39 -17.42
C VAL A 176 -3.62 10.72 -18.46
N GLU A 177 -4.02 11.01 -19.69
CA GLU A 177 -3.10 11.43 -20.76
C GLU A 177 -2.30 12.68 -20.35
N ASN A 178 -2.98 13.72 -19.86
CA ASN A 178 -2.34 14.96 -19.40
C ASN A 178 -1.42 14.72 -18.20
N LEU A 179 -1.80 13.83 -17.29
CA LEU A 179 -0.98 13.48 -16.13
C LEU A 179 0.32 12.78 -16.56
N LEU A 180 0.24 11.79 -17.47
CA LEU A 180 1.41 11.11 -18.04
C LEU A 180 2.30 12.09 -18.82
N ALA A 181 1.71 12.99 -19.61
CA ALA A 181 2.43 14.04 -20.30
C ALA A 181 3.16 14.97 -19.35
N SER A 182 2.53 15.34 -18.24
CA SER A 182 3.16 16.16 -17.20
C SER A 182 4.37 15.46 -16.58
N ALA A 183 4.22 14.18 -16.20
CA ALA A 183 5.32 13.39 -15.63
C ALA A 183 6.50 13.25 -16.59
N GLU A 184 6.26 13.00 -17.88
CA GLU A 184 7.31 12.97 -18.90
C GLU A 184 8.05 14.32 -18.98
N LYS A 185 7.30 15.45 -18.97
CA LYS A 185 7.92 16.79 -18.98
C LYS A 185 8.73 17.07 -17.72
N VAL A 186 8.29 16.60 -16.57
CA VAL A 186 9.07 16.67 -15.32
C VAL A 186 10.35 15.84 -15.43
N GLY A 187 10.28 14.61 -15.96
CA GLY A 187 11.45 13.77 -16.22
C GLY A 187 12.47 14.43 -17.16
N GLN A 188 11.97 15.18 -18.15
CA GLN A 188 12.77 15.97 -19.09
C GLN A 188 13.22 17.34 -18.54
N LYS A 189 12.95 17.64 -17.25
CA LYS A 189 13.21 18.94 -16.59
C LYS A 189 12.54 20.14 -17.27
N GLN A 190 11.46 19.92 -18.03
CA GLN A 190 10.66 20.96 -18.67
C GLN A 190 9.55 21.44 -17.71
N PHE A 191 9.94 21.97 -16.56
CA PHE A 191 9.03 22.25 -15.43
C PHE A 191 7.90 23.23 -15.75
N ASP A 192 8.15 24.30 -16.51
CA ASP A 192 7.10 25.26 -16.90
C ASP A 192 6.05 24.63 -17.84
N ARG A 193 6.49 23.70 -18.70
CA ARG A 193 5.57 22.95 -19.57
C ARG A 193 4.76 21.95 -18.74
N ALA A 194 5.40 21.23 -17.83
CA ALA A 194 4.73 20.32 -16.92
C ALA A 194 3.66 21.04 -16.09
N ARG A 195 4.00 22.18 -15.46
CA ARG A 195 3.06 22.95 -14.63
C ARG A 195 1.85 23.45 -15.41
N ARG A 196 2.02 23.87 -16.67
CA ARG A 196 0.88 24.26 -17.51
C ARG A 196 -0.08 23.11 -17.78
N ILE A 197 0.42 21.91 -18.03
CA ILE A 197 -0.43 20.72 -18.24
C ILE A 197 -1.10 20.31 -16.92
N LEU A 198 -0.36 20.32 -15.80
CA LEU A 198 -0.91 20.03 -14.46
C LEU A 198 -2.03 20.99 -14.07
N ASN A 199 -1.90 22.29 -14.38
CA ASN A 199 -2.96 23.24 -14.12
C ASN A 199 -4.27 22.91 -14.89
N GLU A 200 -4.20 22.21 -16.02
CA GLU A 200 -5.40 21.70 -16.70
C GLU A 200 -5.94 20.44 -16.01
N CYS A 201 -5.07 19.56 -15.50
CA CYS A 201 -5.48 18.44 -14.64
C CYS A 201 -6.22 18.94 -13.40
N ASP A 202 -5.70 19.97 -12.73
CA ASP A 202 -6.25 20.50 -11.47
C ASP A 202 -7.66 21.07 -11.63
N LYS A 203 -8.01 21.59 -12.82
CA LYS A 203 -9.36 22.08 -13.13
C LYS A 203 -10.39 20.95 -13.27
N LEU A 204 -9.94 19.73 -13.56
CA LEU A 204 -10.78 18.60 -13.97
C LEU A 204 -10.78 17.46 -12.94
N CYS A 205 -9.73 17.34 -12.13
CA CYS A 205 -9.63 16.38 -11.04
C CYS A 205 -10.34 16.89 -9.78
N SER A 206 -10.70 15.97 -8.88
CA SER A 206 -11.36 16.27 -7.61
C SER A 206 -11.00 15.19 -6.59
N ASN A 207 -10.83 15.58 -5.33
CA ASN A 207 -10.60 14.65 -4.22
C ASN A 207 -11.88 13.95 -3.71
N THR A 208 -13.05 14.32 -4.23
CA THR A 208 -14.35 13.67 -3.94
C THR A 208 -15.03 13.13 -5.20
N GLY A 209 -14.37 13.26 -6.37
CA GLY A 209 -14.88 12.78 -7.66
C GLY A 209 -14.81 11.26 -7.79
N ASN A 210 -14.88 10.73 -9.02
CA ASN A 210 -14.68 9.31 -9.28
C ASN A 210 -13.23 8.85 -8.99
N ALA A 211 -12.98 7.53 -9.02
CA ALA A 211 -11.67 6.96 -8.70
C ALA A 211 -10.50 7.57 -9.51
N ILE A 212 -10.71 7.86 -10.80
CA ILE A 212 -9.70 8.48 -11.67
C ILE A 212 -9.44 9.92 -11.27
N GLN A 213 -10.49 10.70 -11.01
CA GLN A 213 -10.35 12.10 -10.57
C GLN A 213 -9.59 12.19 -9.25
N ARG A 214 -9.87 11.32 -8.28
CA ARG A 214 -9.18 11.30 -6.98
C ARG A 214 -7.72 10.85 -7.13
N LEU A 215 -7.47 9.79 -7.93
CA LEU A 215 -6.11 9.34 -8.25
C LEU A 215 -5.29 10.48 -8.87
N VAL A 216 -5.81 11.12 -9.93
CA VAL A 216 -5.13 12.21 -10.63
C VAL A 216 -4.91 13.40 -9.71
N TYR A 217 -5.86 13.72 -8.81
CA TYR A 217 -5.70 14.77 -7.81
C TYR A 217 -4.44 14.54 -6.96
N TYR A 218 -4.29 13.38 -6.33
CA TYR A 218 -3.13 13.12 -5.45
C TYR A 218 -1.80 13.06 -6.22
N PHE A 219 -1.78 12.49 -7.43
CA PHE A 219 -0.59 12.50 -8.27
C PHE A 219 -0.22 13.90 -8.77
N SER A 220 -1.20 14.75 -9.09
CA SER A 220 -0.98 16.15 -9.48
C SER A 220 -0.30 16.92 -8.34
N GLN A 221 -0.80 16.78 -7.11
CA GLN A 221 -0.20 17.43 -5.94
C GLN A 221 1.25 16.99 -5.71
N ALA A 222 1.53 15.70 -5.82
CA ALA A 222 2.90 15.19 -5.68
C ALA A 222 3.84 15.67 -6.81
N LEU A 223 3.33 15.86 -8.03
CA LEU A 223 4.11 16.43 -9.14
C LEU A 223 4.38 17.92 -8.96
N HIS A 224 3.42 18.71 -8.48
CA HIS A 224 3.65 20.11 -8.13
C HIS A 224 4.74 20.25 -7.07
N GLU A 225 4.66 19.45 -6.00
CA GLU A 225 5.70 19.41 -4.96
C GLU A 225 7.07 19.04 -5.55
N ARG A 226 7.13 18.02 -6.42
CA ARG A 226 8.38 17.65 -7.10
C ARG A 226 8.96 18.83 -7.87
N ILE A 227 8.13 19.54 -8.64
CA ILE A 227 8.55 20.71 -9.42
C ILE A 227 9.06 21.81 -8.50
N ASP A 228 8.37 22.11 -7.40
CA ASP A 228 8.77 23.16 -6.46
C ASP A 228 10.11 22.83 -5.77
N ARG A 229 10.35 21.55 -5.45
CA ARG A 229 11.61 21.08 -4.87
C ARG A 229 12.80 21.14 -5.84
N GLU A 230 12.57 20.78 -7.11
CA GLU A 230 13.57 20.78 -8.19
C GLU A 230 13.89 22.20 -8.66
N THR A 231 12.91 23.12 -8.60
CA THR A 231 13.10 24.54 -8.94
C THR A 231 13.59 25.39 -7.77
N GLY A 232 13.69 24.81 -6.56
CA GLY A 232 14.13 25.51 -5.35
C GLY A 232 13.09 26.48 -4.76
N ARG A 233 11.83 26.40 -5.20
CA ARG A 233 10.71 27.16 -4.62
C ARG A 233 10.31 26.63 -3.25
N ASP A 234 10.53 25.34 -3.01
CA ASP A 234 10.37 24.71 -1.71
C ASP A 234 11.74 24.56 -1.01
N SER A 235 11.85 25.20 0.15
CA SER A 235 13.03 25.15 1.02
C SER A 235 12.87 24.18 2.21
N SER A 236 11.72 23.51 2.34
CA SER A 236 11.38 22.64 3.47
C SER A 236 12.03 21.24 3.44
N LYS A 237 13.05 21.05 2.59
CA LYS A 237 13.73 19.77 2.30
C LYS A 237 14.05 19.00 3.59
N GLY A 238 13.66 17.73 3.65
CA GLY A 238 13.89 16.82 4.77
C GLY A 238 13.00 16.96 6.02
N ILE A 239 12.54 18.17 6.40
CA ILE A 239 11.74 18.36 7.63
C ILE A 239 10.33 17.80 7.47
N GLU A 240 9.69 18.09 6.34
CA GLU A 240 8.32 17.65 6.07
C GLU A 240 8.24 16.13 5.88
N MET A 241 9.25 15.53 5.24
CA MET A 241 9.32 14.08 5.05
C MET A 241 9.59 13.34 6.37
N LYS A 242 10.43 13.89 7.26
CA LYS A 242 10.62 13.29 8.59
C LYS A 242 9.33 13.26 9.40
N ARG A 243 8.53 14.34 9.33
CA ARG A 243 7.18 14.38 9.92
C ARG A 243 6.26 13.38 9.25
N LEU A 244 6.34 13.23 7.93
CA LEU A 244 5.53 12.27 7.22
C LEU A 244 5.82 10.82 7.65
N VAL A 245 7.08 10.42 7.67
CA VAL A 245 7.48 9.07 8.12
C VAL A 245 7.04 8.84 9.57
N GLN A 246 7.16 9.85 10.43
CA GLN A 246 6.62 9.78 11.80
C GLN A 246 5.11 9.61 11.82
N HIS A 247 4.38 10.33 10.97
CA HIS A 247 2.93 10.24 10.86
C HIS A 247 2.51 8.85 10.38
N ILE A 248 3.09 8.33 9.29
CA ILE A 248 2.79 6.99 8.77
C ILE A 248 3.05 5.94 9.84
N GLU A 249 4.20 5.99 10.51
CA GLU A 249 4.54 5.00 11.54
C GLU A 249 3.65 5.10 12.77
N HIS A 250 3.23 6.31 13.15
CA HIS A 250 2.26 6.51 14.23
C HIS A 250 0.86 6.00 13.84
N SER A 251 0.39 6.31 12.63
CA SER A 251 -0.91 5.86 12.13
C SER A 251 -0.97 4.34 12.00
N LEU A 252 0.08 3.69 11.49
CA LEU A 252 0.14 2.23 11.39
C LEU A 252 0.13 1.49 12.75
N MET A 253 0.48 2.17 13.84
CA MET A 253 0.42 1.59 15.20
C MET A 253 -0.93 1.82 15.90
N ASN A 254 -1.76 2.74 15.38
CA ASN A 254 -3.05 3.04 15.96
C ASN A 254 -4.17 2.34 15.19
N LEU A 255 -5.00 1.58 15.90
CA LEU A 255 -6.29 1.14 15.38
C LEU A 255 -7.26 2.31 15.42
N ASN A 256 -7.19 3.20 14.43
CA ASN A 256 -8.20 4.24 14.27
C ASN A 256 -9.42 3.69 13.50
N LEU A 257 -10.55 4.39 13.61
CA LEU A 257 -11.81 3.99 12.96
C LEU A 257 -11.65 3.82 11.45
N THR A 258 -10.82 4.64 10.81
CA THR A 258 -10.54 4.57 9.38
C THR A 258 -9.83 3.27 8.98
N MET A 259 -8.80 2.85 9.72
CA MET A 259 -8.12 1.58 9.50
C MET A 259 -9.04 0.39 9.77
N ILE A 260 -9.87 0.47 10.81
CA ILE A 260 -10.86 -0.58 11.11
C ILE A 260 -11.87 -0.69 9.96
N ALA A 261 -12.40 0.44 9.47
CA ALA A 261 -13.32 0.47 8.35
C ALA A 261 -12.67 -0.07 7.07
N ALA A 262 -11.44 0.34 6.75
CA ALA A 262 -10.71 -0.18 5.60
C ALA A 262 -10.48 -1.70 5.73
N HIS A 263 -10.13 -2.18 6.93
CA HIS A 263 -9.96 -3.60 7.21
C HIS A 263 -11.26 -4.40 7.09
N GLN A 264 -12.40 -3.82 7.46
CA GLN A 264 -13.73 -4.46 7.39
C GLN A 264 -14.33 -4.46 6.00
N ASN A 265 -14.06 -3.44 5.19
CA ASN A 265 -14.65 -3.29 3.87
C ASN A 265 -13.77 -3.88 2.77
N ILE A 266 -12.43 -3.87 2.93
CA ILE A 266 -11.48 -4.28 1.89
C ILE A 266 -10.81 -5.60 2.30
N PRO A 267 -10.95 -6.68 1.51
CA PRO A 267 -10.47 -8.01 1.89
C PRO A 267 -8.94 -8.16 1.91
N LEU A 268 -8.19 -7.31 1.21
CA LEU A 268 -6.75 -7.48 0.94
C LEU A 268 -5.92 -7.69 2.21
N SER A 269 -6.18 -6.90 3.26
CA SER A 269 -5.43 -6.99 4.51
C SER A 269 -5.75 -8.27 5.30
N GLN A 270 -7.02 -8.66 5.35
CA GLN A 270 -7.46 -9.89 6.02
C GLN A 270 -6.91 -11.13 5.32
N VAL A 271 -7.03 -11.20 3.99
CA VAL A 271 -6.50 -12.32 3.20
C VAL A 271 -5.03 -12.52 3.52
N THR A 272 -4.26 -11.44 3.53
CA THR A 272 -2.82 -11.48 3.83
C THR A 272 -2.56 -11.97 5.26
N GLN A 273 -3.28 -11.45 6.26
CA GLN A 273 -3.10 -11.83 7.66
C GLN A 273 -3.46 -13.30 7.93
N PHE A 274 -4.64 -13.75 7.51
CA PHE A 274 -5.09 -15.14 7.74
C PHE A 274 -4.20 -16.16 7.03
N THR A 275 -3.80 -15.86 5.79
CA THR A 275 -2.88 -16.71 5.04
C THR A 275 -1.51 -16.78 5.73
N ALA A 276 -1.01 -15.64 6.23
CA ALA A 276 0.31 -15.61 6.86
C ALA A 276 0.31 -16.31 8.23
N VAL A 277 -0.76 -16.14 9.01
CA VAL A 277 -0.94 -16.87 10.28
C VAL A 277 -1.02 -18.37 10.03
N GLN A 278 -1.75 -18.81 9.00
CA GLN A 278 -1.77 -20.22 8.61
C GLN A 278 -0.38 -20.71 8.21
N ALA A 279 0.36 -19.94 7.41
CA ALA A 279 1.74 -20.28 7.06
C ALA A 279 2.64 -20.39 8.30
N ILE A 280 2.46 -19.57 9.35
CA ILE A 280 3.17 -19.76 10.62
C ILE A 280 2.79 -21.08 11.27
N ILE A 281 1.48 -21.37 11.39
CA ILE A 281 0.96 -22.59 12.02
C ILE A 281 1.52 -23.83 11.32
N ASP A 282 1.59 -23.84 9.99
CA ASP A 282 2.12 -24.95 9.21
C ASP A 282 3.57 -25.32 9.58
N HIS A 283 4.35 -24.36 10.11
CA HIS A 283 5.77 -24.56 10.43
C HIS A 283 6.06 -24.74 11.92
N VAL A 284 5.28 -24.10 12.81
CA VAL A 284 5.54 -24.10 14.26
C VAL A 284 4.36 -24.57 15.10
N GLY A 285 3.17 -24.79 14.52
CA GLY A 285 1.92 -25.06 15.25
C GLY A 285 1.91 -26.36 16.06
N GLU A 286 2.71 -27.36 15.66
CA GLU A 286 2.85 -28.64 16.40
C GLU A 286 3.85 -28.56 17.56
N SER A 287 4.53 -27.42 17.74
CA SER A 287 5.56 -27.25 18.77
C SER A 287 4.95 -26.87 20.12
N LYS A 288 5.49 -27.44 21.20
CA LYS A 288 5.05 -27.15 22.58
C LYS A 288 5.35 -25.71 23.02
N LYS A 289 6.47 -25.15 22.58
CA LYS A 289 6.87 -23.77 22.84
C LYS A 289 7.04 -23.07 21.50
N VAL A 290 6.23 -22.07 21.23
CA VAL A 290 6.29 -21.28 19.99
C VAL A 290 6.77 -19.88 20.33
N HIS A 291 7.76 -19.38 19.59
CA HIS A 291 8.25 -18.02 19.73
C HIS A 291 8.11 -17.27 18.39
N ILE A 292 7.24 -16.28 18.36
CA ILE A 292 7.07 -15.38 17.22
C ILE A 292 7.91 -14.13 17.44
N ILE A 293 8.79 -13.82 16.49
CA ILE A 293 9.52 -12.55 16.46
C ILE A 293 8.86 -11.67 15.40
N ASP A 294 8.15 -10.63 15.82
CA ASP A 294 7.50 -9.67 14.93
C ASP A 294 8.40 -8.44 14.75
N LEU A 295 8.84 -8.22 13.52
CA LEU A 295 9.75 -7.13 13.18
C LEU A 295 9.05 -5.76 13.13
N LYS A 296 7.71 -5.72 13.11
CA LYS A 296 6.90 -4.49 13.08
C LYS A 296 5.46 -4.76 13.54
N ILE A 297 5.29 -4.94 14.86
CA ILE A 297 4.03 -5.47 15.42
C ILE A 297 2.77 -4.64 15.17
N GLY A 298 2.90 -3.32 15.02
CA GLY A 298 1.76 -2.43 14.84
C GLY A 298 0.74 -2.61 15.97
N SER A 299 -0.50 -2.97 15.61
CA SER A 299 -1.58 -3.24 16.56
C SER A 299 -1.60 -4.66 17.13
N GLY A 300 -0.82 -5.58 16.57
CA GLY A 300 -0.78 -6.99 16.98
C GLY A 300 -2.01 -7.82 16.59
N MET A 301 -2.90 -7.31 15.74
CA MET A 301 -4.16 -7.99 15.35
C MET A 301 -3.93 -9.40 14.79
N GLN A 302 -2.89 -9.62 13.99
CA GLN A 302 -2.55 -10.95 13.47
C GLN A 302 -2.28 -11.98 14.58
N TRP A 303 -1.85 -11.53 15.76
CA TRP A 303 -1.53 -12.40 16.88
C TRP A 303 -2.75 -12.87 17.66
N THR A 304 -3.85 -12.11 17.64
CA THR A 304 -5.12 -12.60 18.20
C THR A 304 -5.68 -13.72 17.32
N ILE A 305 -5.52 -13.61 15.99
CA ILE A 305 -5.88 -14.67 15.03
C ILE A 305 -5.04 -15.93 15.31
N LEU A 306 -3.72 -15.79 15.47
CA LEU A 306 -2.83 -16.91 15.80
C LEU A 306 -3.20 -17.58 17.12
N MET A 307 -3.42 -16.81 18.19
CA MET A 307 -3.79 -17.35 19.50
C MET A 307 -5.09 -18.16 19.43
N GLN A 308 -6.10 -17.63 18.75
CA GLN A 308 -7.37 -18.34 18.54
C GLN A 308 -7.14 -19.62 17.72
N ALA A 309 -6.31 -19.56 16.69
CA ALA A 309 -5.97 -20.72 15.86
C ALA A 309 -5.33 -21.85 16.67
N LEU A 310 -4.31 -21.53 17.45
CA LEU A 310 -3.57 -22.50 18.25
C LEU A 310 -4.48 -23.17 19.29
N VAL A 311 -5.37 -22.39 19.92
CA VAL A 311 -6.34 -22.91 20.90
C VAL A 311 -7.38 -23.80 20.22
N THR A 312 -7.96 -23.39 19.08
CA THR A 312 -8.93 -24.21 18.35
C THR A 312 -8.31 -25.52 17.85
N HIS A 313 -7.09 -25.49 17.33
CA HIS A 313 -6.40 -26.69 16.85
C HIS A 313 -6.17 -27.73 17.96
N GLN A 314 -5.96 -27.30 19.20
CA GLN A 314 -5.83 -28.21 20.36
C GLN A 314 -7.11 -28.96 20.65
N PHE A 315 -8.26 -28.30 20.58
CA PHE A 315 -9.55 -28.94 20.79
C PHE A 315 -9.88 -29.94 19.68
N GLU A 316 -9.47 -29.66 18.45
CA GLU A 316 -9.83 -30.48 17.27
C GLU A 316 -8.88 -31.69 17.04
N SER A 317 -7.61 -31.63 17.47
CA SER A 317 -6.58 -32.60 17.03
C SER A 317 -6.11 -33.64 18.06
N GLU A 318 -6.61 -33.62 19.31
CA GLU A 318 -6.11 -34.44 20.44
C GLU A 318 -4.57 -34.37 20.64
N SER A 319 -3.89 -33.40 20.01
CA SER A 319 -2.45 -33.17 20.11
C SER A 319 -2.08 -32.63 21.48
N GLU A 320 -0.82 -32.84 21.90
CA GLU A 320 -0.31 -32.19 23.10
C GLU A 320 -0.48 -30.67 23.00
N SER A 321 -1.02 -30.07 24.06
CA SER A 321 -1.32 -28.64 24.09
C SER A 321 -0.05 -27.78 23.99
N ILE A 322 -0.19 -26.59 23.40
CA ILE A 322 0.86 -25.59 23.46
C ILE A 322 1.13 -25.29 24.94
N LYS A 323 2.38 -25.46 25.35
CA LYS A 323 2.82 -25.16 26.70
C LYS A 323 3.10 -23.68 26.88
N HIS A 324 3.53 -23.00 25.82
CA HIS A 324 3.85 -21.58 25.86
C HIS A 324 3.86 -20.93 24.48
N LEU A 325 3.24 -19.75 24.36
CA LEU A 325 3.41 -18.84 23.24
C LEU A 325 4.20 -17.60 23.70
N LYS A 326 5.33 -17.33 23.06
CA LYS A 326 6.11 -16.11 23.25
C LYS A 326 5.99 -15.22 22.00
N ILE A 327 5.72 -13.93 22.20
CA ILE A 327 5.83 -12.93 21.13
C ILE A 327 6.88 -11.90 21.52
N THR A 328 7.86 -11.68 20.65
CA THR A 328 8.85 -10.61 20.79
C THR A 328 8.62 -9.56 19.71
N ALA A 329 8.31 -8.33 20.12
CA ALA A 329 8.17 -7.20 19.21
C ALA A 329 9.49 -6.43 19.11
N LEU A 330 10.00 -6.28 17.89
CA LEU A 330 11.14 -5.40 17.59
C LEU A 330 10.67 -3.97 17.32
N CYS A 331 11.35 -2.98 17.89
CA CYS A 331 11.03 -1.58 17.64
C CYS A 331 12.22 -0.64 17.80
N THR A 332 12.17 0.48 17.07
CA THR A 332 13.15 1.56 17.18
C THR A 332 12.63 2.82 17.88
N LYS A 333 11.30 2.91 18.03
CA LYS A 333 10.59 4.04 18.63
C LYS A 333 9.19 3.63 19.08
N LEU A 334 8.49 4.57 19.72
CA LEU A 334 7.08 4.43 20.12
C LEU A 334 6.81 3.27 21.10
N ARG A 335 7.75 3.01 22.02
CA ARG A 335 7.63 1.94 23.05
C ARG A 335 6.28 1.95 23.78
N HIS A 336 5.73 3.12 24.11
CA HIS A 336 4.43 3.23 24.78
C HIS A 336 3.28 2.61 23.98
N LYS A 337 3.27 2.71 22.64
CA LYS A 337 2.25 2.08 21.78
C LYS A 337 2.38 0.56 21.72
N ILE A 338 3.62 0.08 21.78
CA ILE A 338 3.88 -1.36 21.83
C ILE A 338 3.49 -1.91 23.21
N GLU A 339 3.65 -1.12 24.27
CA GLU A 339 3.18 -1.45 25.61
C GLU A 339 1.64 -1.58 25.66
N GLU A 340 0.91 -0.67 25.01
CA GLU A 340 -0.55 -0.79 24.82
C GLU A 340 -0.92 -2.08 24.08
N THR A 341 -0.20 -2.41 23.01
CA THR A 341 -0.39 -3.67 22.25
C THR A 341 -0.04 -4.90 23.08
N ARG A 342 1.04 -4.85 23.86
CA ARG A 342 1.43 -5.90 24.80
C ARG A 342 0.30 -6.20 25.78
N GLN A 343 -0.26 -5.17 26.40
CA GLN A 343 -1.34 -5.32 27.37
C GLN A 343 -2.57 -5.99 26.73
N ARG A 344 -3.02 -5.49 25.58
CA ARG A 344 -4.14 -6.09 24.83
C ARG A 344 -3.93 -7.56 24.48
N LEU A 345 -2.73 -7.93 24.01
CA LEU A 345 -2.41 -9.32 23.67
C LEU A 345 -2.34 -10.22 24.90
N MET A 346 -1.79 -9.75 26.02
CA MET A 346 -1.80 -10.50 27.27
C MET A 346 -3.21 -10.73 27.80
N ASP A 347 -4.07 -9.71 27.76
CA ASP A 347 -5.47 -9.82 28.20
C ASP A 347 -6.25 -10.78 27.29
N PHE A 348 -6.03 -10.71 25.98
CA PHE A 348 -6.63 -11.65 25.04
C PHE A 348 -6.16 -13.09 25.28
N ALA A 349 -4.85 -13.32 25.45
CA ALA A 349 -4.30 -14.65 25.76
C ALA A 349 -4.87 -15.22 27.07
N LYS A 350 -4.96 -14.38 28.12
CA LYS A 350 -5.59 -14.74 29.39
C LYS A 350 -7.05 -15.15 29.21
N SER A 351 -7.80 -14.44 28.36
CA SER A 351 -9.19 -14.77 28.05
C SER A 351 -9.38 -16.12 27.33
N LEU A 352 -8.30 -16.67 26.77
CA LEU A 352 -8.26 -17.99 26.10
C LEU A 352 -7.60 -19.07 26.98
N ASN A 353 -7.18 -18.73 28.21
CA ASN A 353 -6.36 -19.58 29.07
C ASN A 353 -5.07 -20.08 28.37
N LEU A 354 -4.51 -19.26 27.49
CA LEU A 354 -3.29 -19.57 26.75
C LEU A 354 -2.05 -19.12 27.55
N PRO A 355 -1.11 -20.01 27.91
CA PRO A 355 0.16 -19.61 28.52
C PRO A 355 0.95 -18.73 27.54
N PHE A 356 1.21 -17.49 27.96
CA PHE A 356 1.69 -16.45 27.06
C PHE A 356 2.71 -15.53 27.73
N SER A 357 3.76 -15.15 26.99
CA SER A 357 4.68 -14.08 27.37
C SER A 357 4.94 -13.14 26.21
N PHE A 358 5.22 -11.88 26.52
CA PHE A 358 5.54 -10.86 25.54
C PHE A 358 6.81 -10.12 25.90
N ASN A 359 7.74 -10.00 24.94
CA ASN A 359 8.98 -9.25 25.09
C ASN A 359 9.04 -8.05 24.11
N ILE A 360 9.74 -6.99 24.49
CA ILE A 360 10.00 -5.82 23.66
C ILE A 360 11.51 -5.67 23.48
N VAL A 361 11.98 -5.87 22.25
CA VAL A 361 13.36 -5.56 21.86
C VAL A 361 13.39 -4.14 21.31
N MET A 362 13.99 -3.23 22.07
CA MET A 362 14.11 -1.82 21.71
C MET A 362 15.56 -1.51 21.34
N VAL A 363 15.80 -1.16 20.07
CA VAL A 363 17.13 -0.73 19.58
C VAL A 363 17.07 0.69 19.05
N LYS A 364 18.13 1.49 19.19
CA LYS A 364 18.10 2.84 18.59
C LYS A 364 18.22 2.77 17.07
N ASP A 365 19.00 1.80 16.61
CA ASP A 365 19.25 1.51 15.21
C ASP A 365 19.30 0.00 14.98
N MET A 366 18.88 -0.45 13.80
CA MET A 366 18.88 -1.87 13.43
C MET A 366 20.31 -2.46 13.36
N THR A 367 21.33 -1.61 13.24
CA THR A 367 22.74 -2.03 13.34
C THR A 367 23.18 -2.43 14.75
N GLU A 368 22.45 -2.00 15.79
CA GLU A 368 22.74 -2.34 17.19
C GLU A 368 22.09 -3.66 17.62
N LEU A 369 21.19 -4.21 16.80
CA LEU A 369 20.44 -5.43 17.09
C LEU A 369 21.36 -6.64 17.21
N LYS A 370 21.15 -7.45 18.25
CA LYS A 370 21.90 -8.68 18.49
C LYS A 370 20.97 -9.86 18.70
N GLN A 371 21.53 -11.06 18.55
CA GLN A 371 20.77 -12.29 18.77
C GLN A 371 20.35 -12.45 20.23
N GLU A 372 21.21 -12.05 21.17
CA GLU A 372 20.97 -12.22 22.60
C GLU A 372 19.78 -11.39 23.09
N ASP A 373 19.43 -10.31 22.38
CA ASP A 373 18.31 -9.42 22.73
C ASP A 373 16.95 -10.16 22.71
N PHE A 374 16.83 -11.26 21.95
CA PHE A 374 15.58 -12.00 21.81
C PHE A 374 15.33 -13.04 22.92
N GLU A 375 16.32 -13.30 23.78
CA GLU A 375 16.22 -14.23 24.91
C GLU A 375 15.65 -15.61 24.50
N ILE A 376 16.20 -16.18 23.43
CA ILE A 376 15.71 -17.43 22.85
C ILE A 376 16.04 -18.62 23.76
N ASP A 377 15.05 -19.47 24.01
CA ASP A 377 15.21 -20.78 24.66
C ASP A 377 15.40 -21.87 23.59
N ASN A 378 16.31 -22.81 23.82
CA ASN A 378 16.61 -23.92 22.89
C ASN A 378 15.43 -24.86 22.63
N GLU A 379 14.41 -24.85 23.51
CA GLU A 379 13.18 -25.62 23.33
C GLU A 379 12.11 -24.88 22.50
N GLU A 380 12.33 -23.61 22.14
CA GLU A 380 11.39 -22.82 21.34
C GLU A 380 11.49 -23.13 19.85
N SER A 381 10.34 -23.29 19.20
CA SER A 381 10.22 -23.26 17.74
C SER A 381 9.94 -21.82 17.30
N ILE A 382 10.86 -21.24 16.53
CA ILE A 382 10.88 -19.81 16.24
C ILE A 382 10.32 -19.55 14.84
N ALA A 383 9.39 -18.62 14.73
CA ALA A 383 8.98 -18.02 13.46
C ALA A 383 9.22 -16.51 13.46
N ILE A 384 9.72 -15.98 12.35
CA ILE A 384 9.89 -14.53 12.17
C ILE A 384 8.77 -14.01 11.27
N PHE A 385 8.19 -12.88 11.64
CA PHE A 385 7.16 -12.20 10.85
C PHE A 385 7.63 -10.81 10.43
N ALA A 386 7.70 -10.60 9.12
CA ALA A 386 8.20 -9.40 8.49
C ALA A 386 7.15 -8.81 7.54
N GLN A 387 6.26 -7.97 8.08
CA GLN A 387 5.24 -7.29 7.30
C GLN A 387 5.64 -5.84 7.00
N TYR A 388 5.83 -5.53 5.72
CA TYR A 388 6.13 -4.20 5.19
C TYR A 388 7.29 -3.46 5.87
N ILE A 389 8.23 -4.18 6.47
CA ILE A 389 9.36 -3.59 7.21
C ILE A 389 10.61 -3.51 6.34
N LEU A 390 10.83 -4.47 5.44
CA LEU A 390 12.09 -4.56 4.68
C LEU A 390 12.15 -3.43 3.63
N MET A 391 11.01 -3.03 3.06
CA MET A 391 10.91 -1.87 2.16
C MET A 391 11.55 -0.58 2.72
N TRP A 392 11.48 -0.36 4.04
CA TRP A 392 12.03 0.85 4.69
C TRP A 392 13.55 0.81 4.84
N MET A 393 14.15 -0.36 4.69
CA MET A 393 15.59 -0.58 4.82
C MET A 393 16.30 -0.70 3.47
N LEU A 394 15.58 -0.71 2.34
CA LEU A 394 16.21 -0.77 1.01
C LEU A 394 17.11 0.44 0.71
N ALA A 395 16.84 1.59 1.31
CA ALA A 395 17.71 2.77 1.21
C ALA A 395 18.93 2.70 2.16
N ARG A 396 18.98 1.71 3.06
CA ARG A 396 19.94 1.57 4.16
C ARG A 396 20.44 0.12 4.24
N PRO A 397 21.25 -0.31 3.26
CA PRO A 397 21.64 -1.71 3.11
C PRO A 397 22.41 -2.26 4.32
N ASP A 398 23.14 -1.40 5.04
CA ASP A 398 23.82 -1.72 6.30
C ASP A 398 22.86 -2.24 7.38
N LYS A 399 21.68 -1.62 7.51
CA LYS A 399 20.64 -2.01 8.47
C LYS A 399 20.00 -3.34 8.10
N LEU A 400 19.69 -3.50 6.82
CA LEU A 400 19.11 -4.73 6.31
C LEU A 400 20.09 -5.90 6.45
N ASP A 401 21.37 -5.69 6.13
CA ASP A 401 22.41 -6.69 6.29
C ASP A 401 22.63 -7.07 7.77
N SER A 402 22.60 -6.09 8.68
CA SER A 402 22.67 -6.35 10.13
C SER A 402 21.52 -7.23 10.61
N LEU A 403 20.28 -6.87 10.24
CA LEU A 403 19.10 -7.66 10.55
C LEU A 403 19.23 -9.10 10.02
N MET A 404 19.64 -9.27 8.76
CA MET A 404 19.78 -10.62 8.18
C MET A 404 20.84 -11.47 8.89
N ARG A 405 21.94 -10.88 9.38
CA ARG A 405 22.93 -11.62 10.19
C ARG A 405 22.35 -12.10 11.50
N VAL A 406 21.54 -11.27 12.17
CA VAL A 406 20.84 -11.65 13.40
C VAL A 406 19.83 -12.76 13.12
N ILE A 407 19.00 -12.62 12.08
CA ILE A 407 18.04 -13.66 11.66
C ILE A 407 18.74 -14.98 11.37
N LYS A 408 19.92 -14.94 10.73
CA LYS A 408 20.75 -16.13 10.48
C LYS A 408 21.28 -16.78 11.77
N GLY A 409 21.69 -15.98 12.75
CA GLY A 409 22.12 -16.48 14.06
C GLY A 409 20.96 -17.13 14.85
N ILE A 410 19.76 -16.56 14.74
CA ILE A 410 18.52 -17.10 15.32
C ILE A 410 18.13 -18.43 14.66
N ASN A 411 18.36 -18.56 13.34
CA ASN A 411 18.01 -19.74 12.54
C ASN A 411 16.53 -20.20 12.73
N PRO A 412 15.55 -19.33 12.40
CA PRO A 412 14.15 -19.64 12.60
C PRO A 412 13.68 -20.80 11.73
N ARG A 413 12.62 -21.48 12.19
CA ARG A 413 11.93 -22.55 11.46
C ARG A 413 11.31 -22.03 10.15
N ALA A 414 10.77 -20.81 10.22
CA ALA A 414 10.24 -20.09 9.08
C ALA A 414 10.33 -18.57 9.30
N MET A 415 10.56 -17.82 8.23
CA MET A 415 10.38 -16.38 8.16
C MET A 415 9.27 -16.07 7.14
N ILE A 416 8.17 -15.51 7.61
CA ILE A 416 7.06 -15.09 6.77
C ILE A 416 7.24 -13.62 6.40
N VAL A 417 7.24 -13.34 5.10
CA VAL A 417 7.47 -12.01 4.54
C VAL A 417 6.25 -11.58 3.75
N ILE A 418 5.72 -10.41 4.11
CA ILE A 418 4.65 -9.73 3.37
C ILE A 418 5.23 -8.41 2.88
N GLU A 419 5.25 -8.23 1.57
CA GLU A 419 5.77 -7.03 0.92
C GLU A 419 4.82 -6.53 -0.18
N VAL A 420 5.00 -5.26 -0.56
CA VAL A 420 4.25 -4.65 -1.66
C VAL A 420 4.81 -5.14 -3.00
N GLU A 421 3.93 -5.69 -3.85
CA GLU A 421 4.31 -6.28 -5.13
C GLU A 421 4.32 -5.24 -6.26
N ALA A 422 5.26 -4.29 -6.20
CA ALA A 422 5.42 -3.25 -7.22
C ALA A 422 6.88 -2.80 -7.36
N ASN A 423 7.29 -2.34 -8.54
CA ASN A 423 8.63 -1.79 -8.75
C ASN A 423 8.66 -0.25 -8.61
N HIS A 424 8.49 0.25 -7.40
CA HIS A 424 8.59 1.69 -7.10
C HIS A 424 10.02 2.14 -6.75
N ASN A 425 11.03 1.37 -7.15
CA ASN A 425 12.44 1.68 -6.86
C ASN A 425 13.32 1.80 -8.11
N SER A 426 12.74 1.90 -9.32
CA SER A 426 13.51 2.23 -10.54
C SER A 426 14.33 3.52 -10.33
N PRO A 427 15.57 3.64 -10.84
CA PRO A 427 16.30 4.90 -10.80
C PRO A 427 15.68 5.97 -11.72
N VAL A 428 14.92 5.55 -12.74
CA VAL A 428 14.26 6.44 -13.70
C VAL A 428 12.94 6.93 -13.13
N PHE A 429 12.77 8.25 -12.99
CA PHE A 429 11.58 8.85 -12.41
C PHE A 429 10.29 8.46 -13.15
N VAL A 430 10.29 8.56 -14.48
CA VAL A 430 9.11 8.32 -15.30
C VAL A 430 8.65 6.86 -15.18
N ASP A 431 9.57 5.89 -15.14
CA ASP A 431 9.24 4.48 -14.92
C ASP A 431 8.56 4.29 -13.55
N ARG A 432 9.12 4.89 -12.49
CA ARG A 432 8.50 4.82 -11.15
C ARG A 432 7.13 5.47 -11.13
N PHE A 433 6.98 6.61 -11.80
CA PHE A 433 5.70 7.33 -11.86
C PHE A 433 4.62 6.47 -12.51
N VAL A 434 4.92 5.86 -13.64
CA VAL A 434 3.98 5.00 -14.37
C VAL A 434 3.63 3.76 -13.55
N GLU A 435 4.62 3.04 -13.00
CA GLU A 435 4.35 1.87 -12.16
C GLU A 435 3.43 2.24 -10.97
N ALA A 436 3.72 3.37 -10.31
CA ALA A 436 2.92 3.85 -9.20
C ALA A 436 1.49 4.23 -9.64
N LEU A 437 1.32 4.87 -10.79
CA LEU A 437 -0.01 5.27 -11.28
C LEU A 437 -0.93 4.07 -11.45
N PHE A 438 -0.46 2.99 -12.08
CA PHE A 438 -1.25 1.78 -12.27
C PHE A 438 -1.47 1.02 -10.95
N PHE A 439 -0.44 0.96 -10.09
CA PHE A 439 -0.55 0.32 -8.78
C PHE A 439 -1.58 1.01 -7.88
N TYR A 440 -1.49 2.33 -7.73
CA TYR A 440 -2.46 3.10 -6.96
C TYR A 440 -3.82 3.14 -7.65
N GLY A 441 -3.89 3.11 -8.98
CA GLY A 441 -5.13 2.95 -9.72
C GLY A 441 -5.97 1.77 -9.25
N ALA A 442 -5.33 0.61 -9.01
CA ALA A 442 -6.01 -0.56 -8.46
C ALA A 442 -6.48 -0.35 -7.00
N PHE A 443 -5.74 0.39 -6.17
CA PHE A 443 -6.18 0.74 -4.82
C PHE A 443 -7.39 1.69 -4.83
N PHE A 444 -7.35 2.76 -5.64
CA PHE A 444 -8.48 3.69 -5.77
C PHE A 444 -9.72 2.99 -6.33
N ASP A 445 -9.56 2.08 -7.28
CA ASP A 445 -10.65 1.23 -7.78
C ASP A 445 -11.22 0.30 -6.69
N SER A 446 -10.36 -0.30 -5.86
CA SER A 446 -10.80 -1.14 -4.74
C SER A 446 -11.57 -0.37 -3.67
N LEU A 447 -11.14 0.87 -3.39
CA LEU A 447 -11.81 1.77 -2.47
C LEU A 447 -13.16 2.23 -3.00
N GLU A 448 -13.24 2.51 -4.30
CA GLU A 448 -14.50 2.86 -4.97
C GLU A 448 -15.53 1.74 -4.86
N ASP A 449 -15.14 0.50 -5.17
CA ASP A 449 -16.06 -0.63 -5.17
C ASP A 449 -16.41 -1.08 -3.73
N CYS A 450 -15.43 -1.18 -2.82
CA CYS A 450 -15.66 -1.75 -1.49
C CYS A 450 -16.11 -0.71 -0.44
N MET A 451 -15.86 0.59 -0.62
CA MET A 451 -16.20 1.65 0.36
C MET A 451 -17.17 2.71 -0.19
N LYS A 452 -17.95 2.39 -1.23
CA LYS A 452 -18.94 3.30 -1.83
C LYS A 452 -19.93 3.95 -0.85
N ASN A 453 -20.26 3.25 0.24
CA ASN A 453 -21.21 3.72 1.25
C ASN A 453 -20.51 4.32 2.49
N ASP A 454 -19.18 4.42 2.49
CA ASP A 454 -18.38 4.96 3.59
C ASP A 454 -17.35 5.96 3.06
N GLU A 455 -17.87 7.05 2.48
CA GLU A 455 -17.05 8.09 1.86
C GLU A 455 -16.08 8.74 2.85
N ARG A 456 -16.48 8.88 4.12
CA ARG A 456 -15.64 9.49 5.16
C ARG A 456 -14.38 8.66 5.40
N ASN A 457 -14.51 7.35 5.65
CA ASN A 457 -13.34 6.51 5.87
C ASN A 457 -12.59 6.23 4.57
N ARG A 458 -13.25 6.20 3.41
CA ARG A 458 -12.59 6.16 2.11
C ARG A 458 -11.64 7.36 1.94
N THR A 459 -12.16 8.57 2.11
CA THR A 459 -11.40 9.82 1.96
C THR A 459 -10.25 9.89 2.96
N ALA A 460 -10.50 9.50 4.21
CA ALA A 460 -9.44 9.42 5.22
C ALA A 460 -8.36 8.39 4.85
N THR A 461 -8.73 7.22 4.33
CA THR A 461 -7.78 6.19 3.86
C THR A 461 -6.92 6.71 2.70
N GLU A 462 -7.55 7.36 1.72
CA GLU A 462 -6.86 7.97 0.59
C GLU A 462 -5.87 9.05 1.04
N LEU A 463 -6.30 9.93 1.95
CA LEU A 463 -5.48 11.04 2.46
C LEU A 463 -4.36 10.59 3.40
N GLU A 464 -4.64 9.73 4.38
CA GLU A 464 -3.68 9.37 5.43
C GLU A 464 -2.68 8.29 4.99
N HIS A 465 -3.05 7.47 3.99
CA HIS A 465 -2.23 6.32 3.58
C HIS A 465 -1.78 6.38 2.12
N LEU A 466 -2.73 6.44 1.17
CA LEU A 466 -2.37 6.35 -0.26
C LEU A 466 -1.61 7.59 -0.73
N SER A 467 -2.08 8.79 -0.37
CA SER A 467 -1.45 10.05 -0.76
C SER A 467 0.00 10.14 -0.29
N GLN A 468 0.30 9.56 0.87
CA GLN A 468 1.63 9.60 1.47
C GLN A 468 2.62 8.68 0.76
N GLY A 469 2.16 7.50 0.34
CA GLY A 469 2.94 6.62 -0.53
C GLY A 469 3.20 7.26 -1.89
N ILE A 470 2.16 7.84 -2.52
CA ILE A 470 2.28 8.59 -3.79
C ILE A 470 3.30 9.72 -3.63
N ARG A 471 3.15 10.56 -2.60
CA ARG A 471 4.05 11.67 -2.30
C ARG A 471 5.49 11.20 -2.13
N SER A 472 5.74 10.14 -1.34
CA SER A 472 7.10 9.61 -1.16
C SER A 472 7.71 9.15 -2.49
N ILE A 473 6.96 8.41 -3.32
CA ILE A 473 7.45 7.85 -4.57
C ILE A 473 7.68 8.93 -5.65
N VAL A 474 6.76 9.89 -5.75
CA VAL A 474 6.72 10.89 -6.83
C VAL A 474 7.48 12.15 -6.46
N ALA A 475 7.25 12.74 -5.28
CA ALA A 475 7.78 14.06 -4.95
C ALA A 475 9.24 14.05 -4.48
N THR A 476 9.74 12.90 -3.99
CA THR A 476 11.05 12.84 -3.30
C THR A 476 12.08 11.95 -4.00
N GLU A 477 13.36 12.18 -3.68
CA GLU A 477 14.51 11.47 -4.21
C GLU A 477 15.57 11.22 -3.14
N GLY A 478 16.58 10.40 -3.47
CA GLY A 478 17.71 10.16 -2.59
C GLY A 478 17.30 9.55 -1.25
N GLU A 479 17.96 9.97 -0.17
CA GLU A 479 17.69 9.47 1.19
C GLU A 479 16.33 9.90 1.74
N GLU A 480 15.72 10.96 1.19
CA GLU A 480 14.38 11.41 1.59
C GLU A 480 13.29 10.46 1.06
N ARG A 481 13.55 9.73 -0.02
CA ARG A 481 12.63 8.70 -0.53
C ARG A 481 12.77 7.42 0.28
N THR A 482 11.99 7.35 1.36
CA THR A 482 12.01 6.24 2.32
C THR A 482 11.16 5.04 1.91
N ILE A 483 10.08 5.25 1.16
CA ILE A 483 9.22 4.16 0.67
C ILE A 483 9.78 3.66 -0.66
N ARG A 484 10.21 2.40 -0.68
CA ARG A 484 10.82 1.75 -1.84
C ARG A 484 10.26 0.34 -1.95
N HIS A 485 9.55 0.06 -3.04
CA HIS A 485 9.01 -1.28 -3.28
C HIS A 485 9.81 -1.97 -4.39
N VAL A 486 9.99 -3.27 -4.24
CA VAL A 486 10.54 -4.16 -5.26
C VAL A 486 9.68 -5.41 -5.30
N LYS A 487 9.60 -6.03 -6.48
CA LYS A 487 8.84 -7.27 -6.70
C LYS A 487 9.51 -8.46 -6.01
N VAL A 488 8.74 -9.51 -5.75
CA VAL A 488 9.19 -10.73 -5.08
C VAL A 488 10.50 -11.29 -5.65
N ASP A 489 10.72 -11.25 -6.96
CA ASP A 489 11.97 -11.77 -7.57
C ASP A 489 13.24 -11.08 -7.07
N VAL A 490 13.17 -9.78 -6.72
CA VAL A 490 14.29 -9.06 -6.10
C VAL A 490 14.52 -9.54 -4.68
N TRP A 491 13.45 -9.78 -3.92
CA TRP A 491 13.53 -10.37 -2.59
C TRP A 491 14.09 -11.79 -2.62
N ARG A 492 13.70 -12.61 -3.60
CA ARG A 492 14.27 -13.96 -3.79
C ARG A 492 15.78 -13.89 -3.99
N ALA A 493 16.24 -13.05 -4.91
CA ALA A 493 17.66 -12.87 -5.15
C ALA A 493 18.38 -12.33 -3.90
N PHE A 494 17.74 -11.43 -3.15
CA PHE A 494 18.27 -10.90 -1.90
C PHE A 494 18.48 -12.00 -0.84
N PHE A 495 17.44 -12.78 -0.54
CA PHE A 495 17.46 -13.83 0.48
C PHE A 495 18.37 -15.01 0.11
N ALA A 496 18.46 -15.37 -1.17
CA ALA A 496 19.36 -16.42 -1.64
C ALA A 496 20.83 -16.12 -1.28
N ARG A 497 21.26 -14.85 -1.27
CA ARG A 497 22.63 -14.46 -0.86
C ARG A 497 22.94 -14.77 0.60
N TYR A 498 21.91 -14.93 1.43
CA TYR A 498 22.04 -15.29 2.85
C TYR A 498 21.97 -16.81 3.09
N GLY A 499 21.74 -17.60 2.03
CA GLY A 499 21.52 -19.05 2.12
C GLY A 499 20.11 -19.38 2.56
N MET A 500 19.12 -18.59 2.12
CA MET A 500 17.71 -18.87 2.38
C MET A 500 17.02 -19.36 1.12
N GLU A 501 16.07 -20.28 1.28
CA GLU A 501 15.21 -20.79 0.23
C GLU A 501 13.74 -20.51 0.51
N GLU A 502 12.99 -20.28 -0.57
CA GLU A 502 11.56 -19.99 -0.53
C GLU A 502 10.78 -21.29 -0.32
N MET A 503 9.94 -21.31 0.71
CA MET A 503 9.10 -22.44 1.08
C MET A 503 7.75 -22.35 0.40
N GLU A 504 7.24 -23.49 -0.07
CA GLU A 504 5.91 -23.59 -0.63
C GLU A 504 4.84 -23.33 0.44
N LEU A 505 3.89 -22.45 0.14
CA LEU A 505 2.72 -22.24 0.98
C LEU A 505 1.78 -23.44 0.89
N SER A 506 1.24 -23.86 2.04
CA SER A 506 0.35 -25.02 2.08
C SER A 506 -1.00 -24.75 1.40
N MET A 507 -1.69 -25.84 1.04
CA MET A 507 -3.09 -25.77 0.61
C MET A 507 -4.00 -25.18 1.68
N SER A 508 -3.68 -25.35 2.97
CA SER A 508 -4.41 -24.74 4.07
C SER A 508 -4.27 -23.21 4.04
N SER A 509 -3.07 -22.70 3.76
CA SER A 509 -2.83 -21.26 3.60
C SER A 509 -3.68 -20.69 2.47
N LEU A 510 -3.72 -21.36 1.30
CA LEU A 510 -4.58 -20.96 0.18
C LEU A 510 -6.07 -21.09 0.49
N TYR A 511 -6.46 -22.10 1.26
CA TYR A 511 -7.82 -22.29 1.70
C TYR A 511 -8.29 -21.13 2.61
N GLN A 512 -7.46 -20.68 3.55
CA GLN A 512 -7.76 -19.51 4.39
C GLN A 512 -7.93 -18.25 3.55
N ALA A 513 -7.03 -18.01 2.58
CA ALA A 513 -7.16 -16.88 1.66
C ALA A 513 -8.53 -16.86 0.96
N ASN A 514 -8.93 -18.01 0.40
CA ASN A 514 -10.20 -18.16 -0.29
C ASN A 514 -11.41 -18.02 0.65
N LEU A 515 -11.32 -18.55 1.87
CA LEU A 515 -12.40 -18.45 2.85
C LEU A 515 -12.66 -17.00 3.24
N VAL A 516 -11.60 -16.22 3.48
CA VAL A 516 -11.72 -14.79 3.76
C VAL A 516 -12.41 -14.08 2.59
N LEU A 517 -12.01 -14.32 1.35
CA LEU A 517 -12.63 -13.66 0.19
C LEU A 517 -14.14 -13.93 0.08
N LYS A 518 -14.61 -15.12 0.46
CA LYS A 518 -16.05 -15.45 0.43
C LYS A 518 -16.88 -14.61 1.40
N ASN A 519 -16.27 -14.01 2.42
CA ASN A 519 -16.96 -13.16 3.38
C ASN A 519 -17.17 -11.72 2.87
N PHE A 520 -16.64 -11.39 1.69
CA PHE A 520 -16.74 -10.06 1.11
C PHE A 520 -17.52 -10.08 -0.19
N ALA A 521 -18.49 -9.18 -0.33
CA ALA A 521 -19.19 -8.97 -1.59
C ALA A 521 -18.23 -8.63 -2.75
N CYS A 522 -17.17 -7.87 -2.46
CA CYS A 522 -16.13 -7.53 -3.43
C CYS A 522 -15.02 -8.61 -3.57
N GLY A 523 -15.16 -9.76 -2.90
CA GLY A 523 -14.13 -10.80 -2.86
C GLY A 523 -13.81 -11.43 -4.22
N SER A 524 -14.78 -11.50 -5.14
CA SER A 524 -14.57 -11.99 -6.52
C SER A 524 -13.69 -11.08 -7.37
N CYS A 525 -13.56 -9.81 -6.99
CA CYS A 525 -12.72 -8.86 -7.71
C CYS A 525 -11.27 -8.87 -7.16
N CYS A 526 -11.00 -9.59 -6.07
CA CYS A 526 -9.64 -9.93 -5.66
C CYS A 526 -9.06 -11.10 -6.46
N THR A 527 -7.75 -11.09 -6.64
CA THR A 527 -7.03 -12.15 -7.36
C THR A 527 -5.98 -12.79 -6.46
N LEU A 528 -5.96 -14.11 -6.43
CA LEU A 528 -4.96 -14.94 -5.74
C LEU A 528 -4.18 -15.70 -6.81
N GLU A 529 -2.89 -15.39 -6.98
CA GLU A 529 -2.03 -16.02 -7.99
C GLU A 529 -0.81 -16.63 -7.32
N MET A 530 -0.59 -17.94 -7.50
CA MET A 530 0.66 -18.56 -7.10
C MET A 530 1.77 -18.18 -8.08
N ASN A 531 2.81 -17.52 -7.58
CA ASN A 531 4.02 -17.22 -8.30
C ASN A 531 5.16 -18.02 -7.69
N LYS A 532 5.47 -19.18 -8.30
CA LYS A 532 6.33 -20.21 -7.67
C LYS A 532 5.75 -20.59 -6.30
N ASN A 533 6.52 -20.39 -5.23
CA ASN A 533 6.16 -20.76 -3.86
C ASN A 533 5.49 -19.61 -3.08
N CYS A 534 5.34 -18.42 -3.67
CA CYS A 534 4.73 -17.24 -3.06
C CYS A 534 3.30 -17.02 -3.59
N LEU A 535 2.43 -16.52 -2.71
CA LEU A 535 1.10 -16.06 -3.07
C LEU A 535 1.13 -14.56 -3.40
N LEU A 536 0.70 -14.20 -4.60
CA LEU A 536 0.41 -12.82 -4.98
C LEU A 536 -1.07 -12.54 -4.73
N ILE A 537 -1.34 -11.48 -3.98
CA ILE A 537 -2.68 -11.01 -3.64
C ILE A 537 -2.90 -9.70 -4.37
N GLY A 538 -3.97 -9.62 -5.16
CA GLY A 538 -4.21 -8.51 -6.06
C GLY A 538 -5.67 -8.09 -6.17
N TRP A 539 -5.89 -7.05 -6.97
CA TRP A 539 -7.20 -6.50 -7.29
C TRP A 539 -7.38 -6.42 -8.80
N LYS A 540 -8.39 -7.11 -9.33
CA LYS A 540 -8.73 -7.25 -10.76
C LYS A 540 -7.50 -7.56 -11.63
N GLY A 541 -6.64 -8.45 -11.14
CA GLY A 541 -5.43 -8.89 -11.83
C GLY A 541 -4.22 -7.97 -11.68
N THR A 542 -4.32 -6.89 -10.89
CA THR A 542 -3.17 -6.09 -10.44
C THR A 542 -2.59 -6.71 -9.17
N PRO A 543 -1.38 -7.27 -9.17
CA PRO A 543 -0.73 -7.71 -7.93
C PRO A 543 -0.49 -6.50 -7.02
N LEU A 544 -0.82 -6.63 -5.74
CA LEU A 544 -0.67 -5.56 -4.75
C LEU A 544 0.28 -5.97 -3.62
N ASN A 545 0.16 -7.22 -3.15
CA ASN A 545 1.00 -7.77 -2.09
C ASN A 545 1.55 -9.14 -2.49
N SER A 546 2.75 -9.45 -2.00
CA SER A 546 3.36 -10.77 -2.06
C SER A 546 3.48 -11.34 -0.66
N LEU A 547 3.05 -12.59 -0.46
CA LEU A 547 3.22 -13.34 0.79
C LEU A 547 4.10 -14.55 0.51
N SER A 548 5.24 -14.64 1.19
CA SER A 548 6.22 -15.71 1.00
C SER A 548 6.73 -16.23 2.34
N ALA A 549 7.14 -17.51 2.37
CA ALA A 549 7.75 -18.16 3.51
C ALA A 549 9.20 -18.56 3.17
N TRP A 550 10.10 -18.48 4.14
CA TRP A 550 11.53 -18.68 3.93
C TRP A 550 12.17 -19.46 5.08
N LYS A 551 13.18 -20.27 4.78
CA LYS A 551 14.06 -20.91 5.79
C LYS A 551 15.52 -20.85 5.34
N PHE A 552 16.44 -21.07 6.27
CA PHE A 552 17.85 -21.30 5.92
C PHE A 552 18.03 -22.72 5.36
N SER A 553 18.85 -22.82 4.31
CA SER A 553 19.21 -24.07 3.63
C SER A 553 20.22 -24.89 4.42
#